data_AF-A0A060N8Q2-F1
#
_entry.id   AF-A0A060N8Q2-F1
#
_cell.length_a   1.000
_cell.length_b   1.000
_cell.length_c   1.000
_cell.angle_alpha   90.00
_cell.angle_beta   90.00
_cell.angle_gamma   90.00
#
_symmetry.space_group_name_H-M   'P 1'
#
loop_
_entity.id
_entity.type
_entity.pdbx_description
1 polymer ?
#
loop_
_entity_poly.entity_id
_entity_poly.type
_entity_poly.pdbx_seq_one_letter_code
_entity_poly.pdbx_strand_id
1 'polypeptide(L)'
;MKLIQDYLVKSFEYTKNNSNYYKVKCSICGYEKIINKSNIKKQNMNHSALNCKNKYYIHDYVNKIFGDYICIDFEHQDKNGYFLIMKCKTCGRIKKIRESQIKEMNHSGMECRDEYYNSFINQMYGDVKIIKHLGIINKTNYSYFEVECLKCHRHAKLSLSSIINTPWTHDKCWQLVKKDKYAKAIERRFYNMKQRCENENNTNYNHYGKRNVKLRYECVVDLYDDFYNELVCFSNKHGLRNSTFDRINVDGDYCKDNLRIANQNTQSTNTTRMKYFIAEKGNIRVLSNSAMEFGRQFNVNGRSVGNCIRGKSKTCNGWRIIKIYDKNIKIDNIVKQESVTTKLIV
;
A
#
# COMPACT_ATOMS: atom_id res chain seq x y z
N MET A 1 -22.14 58.72 -37.42
CA MET A 1 -21.05 57.71 -37.57
C MET A 1 -21.64 56.45 -38.20
N LYS A 2 -20.99 55.87 -39.22
CA LYS A 2 -21.48 54.65 -39.88
C LYS A 2 -20.74 53.44 -39.32
N LEU A 3 -21.48 52.45 -38.84
CA LEU A 3 -20.95 51.13 -38.46
C LEU A 3 -20.84 50.27 -39.72
N ILE A 4 -19.69 49.64 -39.92
CA ILE A 4 -19.41 48.71 -41.01
C ILE A 4 -18.83 47.46 -40.36
N GLN A 5 -19.64 46.41 -40.29
CA GLN A 5 -19.36 45.22 -39.48
C GLN A 5 -18.97 45.62 -38.05
N ASP A 6 -17.76 45.30 -37.59
CA ASP A 6 -17.33 45.59 -36.22
C ASP A 6 -16.58 46.93 -36.09
N TYR A 7 -16.63 47.80 -37.10
CA TYR A 7 -15.88 49.06 -37.11
C TYR A 7 -16.75 50.29 -37.33
N LEU A 8 -16.57 51.27 -36.45
CA LEU A 8 -17.15 52.60 -36.54
C LEU A 8 -16.23 53.54 -37.30
N VAL A 9 -16.72 54.15 -38.39
CA VAL A 9 -16.03 55.25 -39.07
C VAL A 9 -16.17 56.52 -38.22
N LYS A 10 -15.05 57.01 -37.68
CA LYS A 10 -14.99 58.14 -36.73
C LYS A 10 -14.91 59.47 -37.46
N SER A 11 -13.84 59.65 -38.24
CA SER A 11 -13.48 60.92 -38.85
C SER A 11 -12.76 60.70 -40.18
N PHE A 12 -12.90 61.67 -41.08
CA PHE A 12 -11.98 61.83 -42.21
C PHE A 12 -10.66 62.36 -41.67
N GLU A 13 -9.53 61.81 -42.14
CA GLU A 13 -8.21 62.21 -41.66
C GLU A 13 -7.46 63.01 -42.73
N TYR A 14 -7.27 62.45 -43.92
CA TYR A 14 -6.55 63.10 -45.01
C TYR A 14 -6.82 62.44 -46.37
N THR A 15 -6.37 63.09 -47.44
CA THR A 15 -6.37 62.53 -48.81
C THR A 15 -4.93 62.30 -49.27
N LYS A 16 -4.64 61.13 -49.83
CA LYS A 16 -3.34 60.79 -50.41
C LYS A 16 -3.54 59.95 -51.66
N ASN A 17 -2.86 60.28 -52.76
CA ASN A 17 -2.94 59.58 -54.05
C ASN A 17 -4.40 59.40 -54.53
N ASN A 18 -5.18 60.48 -54.57
CA ASN A 18 -6.61 60.48 -54.94
C ASN A 18 -7.51 59.55 -54.10
N SER A 19 -7.05 59.13 -52.92
CA SER A 19 -7.80 58.27 -52.00
C SER A 19 -8.01 58.95 -50.66
N ASN A 20 -9.26 58.95 -50.18
CA ASN A 20 -9.63 59.48 -48.86
C ASN A 20 -9.34 58.44 -47.78
N TYR A 21 -8.69 58.85 -46.70
CA TYR A 21 -8.39 58.03 -45.53
C TYR A 21 -9.27 58.44 -44.35
N TYR A 22 -9.78 57.44 -43.64
CA TYR A 22 -10.66 57.63 -42.50
C TYR A 22 -10.09 56.89 -41.29
N LYS A 23 -10.26 57.50 -40.11
CA LYS A 23 -10.02 56.84 -38.84
C LYS A 23 -11.21 55.96 -38.52
N VAL A 24 -10.94 54.70 -38.23
CA VAL A 24 -11.94 53.69 -37.86
C VAL A 24 -11.60 53.13 -36.50
N LYS A 25 -12.63 52.83 -35.70
CA LYS A 25 -12.50 52.22 -34.37
C LYS A 25 -13.30 50.92 -34.31
N CYS A 26 -12.66 49.83 -33.91
CA CYS A 26 -13.36 48.58 -33.65
C CYS A 26 -14.33 48.76 -32.47
N SER A 27 -15.60 48.41 -32.64
CA SER A 27 -16.63 48.49 -31.60
C SER A 27 -16.44 47.45 -30.49
N ILE A 28 -15.74 46.35 -30.78
CA ILE A 28 -15.53 45.23 -29.85
C ILE A 28 -14.31 45.51 -28.94
N CYS A 29 -13.10 45.61 -29.50
CA CYS A 29 -11.89 45.81 -28.71
C CYS A 29 -11.39 47.26 -28.61
N GLY A 30 -12.06 48.20 -29.28
CA GLY A 30 -11.68 49.61 -29.26
C GLY A 30 -10.44 49.97 -30.07
N TYR A 31 -9.84 49.04 -30.83
CA TYR A 31 -8.66 49.30 -31.65
C TYR A 31 -8.92 50.35 -32.72
N GLU A 32 -8.03 51.33 -32.86
CA GLU A 32 -8.13 52.39 -33.85
C GLU A 32 -7.07 52.22 -34.94
N LYS A 33 -7.47 52.42 -36.19
CA LYS A 33 -6.56 52.48 -37.34
C LYS A 33 -7.05 53.46 -38.38
N ILE A 34 -6.14 53.87 -39.27
CA ILE A 34 -6.46 54.70 -40.43
C ILE A 34 -6.48 53.81 -41.67
N ILE A 35 -7.51 53.94 -42.48
CA ILE A 35 -7.70 53.11 -43.66
C ILE A 35 -8.37 53.91 -44.79
N ASN A 36 -8.02 53.59 -46.04
CA ASN A 36 -8.60 54.25 -47.20
C ASN A 36 -10.05 53.80 -47.47
N LYS A 37 -10.82 54.66 -48.14
CA LYS A 37 -12.24 54.44 -48.48
C LYS A 37 -12.50 53.16 -49.27
N SER A 38 -11.58 52.78 -50.16
CA SER A 38 -11.70 51.58 -50.98
C SER A 38 -11.59 50.30 -50.14
N ASN A 39 -10.66 50.25 -49.20
CA ASN A 39 -10.45 49.07 -48.37
C ASN A 39 -11.58 48.92 -47.34
N ILE A 40 -12.12 50.02 -46.82
CA ILE A 40 -13.34 49.98 -45.98
C ILE A 40 -14.49 49.22 -46.67
N LYS A 41 -14.62 49.34 -48.00
CA LYS A 41 -15.66 48.66 -48.78
C LYS A 41 -15.30 47.23 -49.18
N LYS A 42 -14.01 46.96 -49.42
CA LYS A 42 -13.53 45.70 -50.03
C LYS A 42 -13.09 44.65 -49.01
N GLN A 43 -12.51 45.07 -47.89
CA GLN A 43 -11.94 44.14 -46.92
C GLN A 43 -12.98 43.71 -45.89
N ASN A 44 -12.79 42.53 -45.31
CA ASN A 44 -13.57 42.11 -44.15
C ASN A 44 -13.18 42.95 -42.93
N MET A 45 -14.11 43.75 -42.43
CA MET A 45 -14.02 44.63 -41.25
C MET A 45 -14.57 43.95 -39.99
N ASN A 46 -14.52 42.62 -39.88
CA ASN A 46 -14.79 41.94 -38.62
C ASN A 46 -13.61 42.10 -37.64
N HIS A 47 -13.91 42.05 -36.34
CA HIS A 47 -12.93 41.96 -35.28
C HIS A 47 -12.11 40.67 -35.43
N SER A 48 -10.81 40.81 -35.61
CA SER A 48 -9.90 39.69 -35.87
C SER A 48 -8.46 40.08 -35.55
N ALA A 49 -7.59 39.08 -35.41
CA ALA A 49 -6.15 39.29 -35.21
C ALA A 49 -5.54 40.20 -36.29
N LEU A 50 -5.90 39.99 -37.56
CA LEU A 50 -5.41 40.78 -38.69
C LEU A 50 -5.85 42.25 -38.59
N ASN A 51 -7.10 42.48 -38.17
CA ASN A 51 -7.69 43.81 -38.16
C ASN A 51 -7.35 44.62 -36.92
N CYS A 52 -7.32 43.96 -35.76
CA CYS A 52 -7.24 44.55 -34.42
C CYS A 52 -5.89 44.31 -33.72
N LYS A 53 -4.97 43.55 -34.32
CA LYS A 53 -3.62 43.25 -33.80
C LYS A 53 -3.65 42.79 -32.33
N ASN A 54 -2.82 43.35 -31.46
CA ASN A 54 -2.74 43.00 -30.04
C ASN A 54 -4.06 43.23 -29.26
N LYS A 55 -4.86 44.24 -29.65
CA LYS A 55 -6.17 44.51 -29.01
C LYS A 55 -7.18 43.39 -29.25
N TYR A 56 -7.03 42.61 -30.33
CA TYR A 56 -7.76 41.35 -30.52
C TYR A 56 -7.53 40.42 -29.34
N TYR A 57 -6.26 40.12 -29.06
CA TYR A 57 -5.87 39.13 -28.06
C TYR A 57 -6.21 39.55 -26.63
N ILE A 58 -6.06 40.85 -26.33
CA ILE A 58 -6.46 41.43 -25.03
C ILE A 58 -7.95 41.23 -24.78
N HIS A 59 -8.79 41.50 -25.77
CA HIS A 59 -10.24 41.42 -25.60
C HIS A 59 -10.75 39.96 -25.57
N ASP A 60 -10.28 39.13 -26.51
CA ASP A 60 -10.86 37.81 -26.75
C ASP A 60 -10.27 36.72 -25.86
N TYR A 61 -9.06 36.91 -25.33
CA TYR A 61 -8.37 35.86 -24.56
C TYR A 61 -7.95 36.29 -23.17
N VAL A 62 -7.33 37.46 -22.99
CA VAL A 62 -6.77 37.82 -21.67
C VAL A 62 -7.89 37.85 -20.61
N ASN A 63 -7.62 37.20 -19.47
CA ASN A 63 -8.55 36.93 -18.36
C ASN A 63 -9.74 36.03 -18.70
N LYS A 64 -9.80 35.40 -19.88
CA LYS A 64 -10.80 34.37 -20.21
C LYS A 64 -10.37 33.00 -19.71
N ILE A 65 -11.37 32.21 -19.34
CA ILE A 65 -11.21 30.86 -18.78
C ILE A 65 -11.54 29.82 -19.85
N PHE A 66 -10.72 28.78 -19.94
CA PHE A 66 -10.84 27.67 -20.88
C PHE A 66 -10.63 26.35 -20.11
N GLY A 67 -11.71 25.81 -19.54
CA GLY A 67 -11.63 24.72 -18.56
C GLY A 67 -10.95 25.18 -17.26
N ASP A 68 -9.90 24.48 -16.85
CA ASP A 68 -9.11 24.78 -15.64
C ASP A 68 -7.99 25.81 -15.88
N TYR A 69 -7.95 26.43 -17.05
CA TYR A 69 -6.91 27.38 -17.43
C TYR A 69 -7.47 28.78 -17.64
N ILE A 70 -6.68 29.79 -17.27
CA ILE A 70 -6.93 31.20 -17.57
C ILE A 70 -5.80 31.72 -18.47
N CYS A 71 -6.15 32.46 -19.52
CA CYS A 71 -5.16 33.18 -20.31
C CYS A 71 -4.76 34.44 -19.52
N ILE A 72 -3.50 34.49 -19.09
CA ILE A 72 -3.00 35.61 -18.28
C ILE A 72 -2.33 36.68 -19.14
N ASP A 73 -1.81 36.31 -20.30
CA ASP A 73 -1.10 37.22 -21.19
C ASP A 73 -0.90 36.59 -22.59
N PHE A 74 -0.26 37.32 -23.51
CA PHE A 74 0.11 36.84 -24.83
C PHE A 74 1.44 37.46 -25.29
N GLU A 75 2.19 36.73 -26.11
CA GLU A 75 3.52 37.13 -26.59
C GLU A 75 3.59 37.03 -28.12
N HIS A 76 4.21 38.01 -28.77
CA HIS A 76 4.39 38.02 -30.22
C HIS A 76 5.67 37.27 -30.63
N GLN A 77 5.59 36.38 -31.62
CA GLN A 77 6.74 35.77 -32.26
C GLN A 77 6.79 36.16 -33.74
N ASP A 78 7.83 36.91 -34.12
CA ASP A 78 8.02 37.58 -35.42
C ASP A 78 7.27 36.98 -36.62
N LYS A 79 7.65 35.76 -37.05
CA LYS A 79 7.11 35.12 -38.28
C LYS A 79 5.92 34.19 -38.04
N ASN A 80 5.57 33.91 -36.78
CA ASN A 80 4.71 32.79 -36.39
C ASN A 80 3.42 33.20 -35.66
N GLY A 81 3.16 34.51 -35.54
CA GLY A 81 1.97 35.04 -34.86
C GLY A 81 2.13 35.13 -33.34
N TYR A 82 1.01 35.20 -32.63
CA TYR A 82 0.99 35.33 -31.17
C TYR A 82 0.82 33.98 -30.47
N PHE A 83 1.47 33.83 -29.31
CA PHE A 83 1.21 32.78 -28.34
C PHE A 83 0.39 33.33 -27.19
N LEU A 84 -0.55 32.52 -26.71
CA LEU A 84 -1.25 32.77 -25.46
C LEU A 84 -0.50 32.14 -24.31
N ILE A 85 -0.37 32.87 -23.21
CA ILE A 85 0.23 32.43 -21.96
C ILE A 85 -0.91 32.00 -21.05
N MET A 86 -1.02 30.69 -20.87
CA MET A 86 -2.08 30.04 -20.10
C MET A 86 -1.57 29.62 -18.74
N LYS A 87 -2.32 29.90 -17.67
CA LYS A 87 -2.04 29.45 -16.31
C LYS A 87 -3.12 28.49 -15.83
N CYS A 88 -2.74 27.32 -15.34
CA CYS A 88 -3.66 26.39 -14.68
C CYS A 88 -4.08 26.98 -13.33
N LYS A 89 -5.39 27.06 -13.09
CA LYS A 89 -5.95 27.60 -11.84
C LYS A 89 -5.72 26.67 -10.65
N THR A 90 -5.59 25.37 -10.88
CA THR A 90 -5.44 24.35 -9.83
C THR A 90 -3.99 24.20 -9.35
N CYS A 91 -3.04 24.07 -10.26
CA CYS A 91 -1.62 23.84 -9.91
C CYS A 91 -0.69 25.01 -10.22
N GLY A 92 -1.19 26.08 -10.85
CA GLY A 92 -0.38 27.26 -11.16
C GLY A 92 0.54 27.12 -12.37
N ARG A 93 0.65 25.94 -13.00
CA ARG A 93 1.51 25.73 -14.17
C ARG A 93 1.20 26.73 -15.28
N ILE A 94 2.25 27.30 -15.86
CA ILE A 94 2.17 28.19 -17.02
C ILE A 94 2.63 27.46 -18.27
N LYS A 95 1.89 27.63 -19.38
CA LYS A 95 2.28 27.11 -20.70
C LYS A 95 1.95 28.11 -21.80
N LYS A 96 2.71 28.03 -22.89
CA LYS A 96 2.46 28.81 -24.11
C LYS A 96 1.74 27.95 -25.14
N ILE A 97 0.65 28.44 -25.70
CA ILE A 97 -0.12 27.75 -26.75
C ILE A 97 -0.40 28.69 -27.92
N ARG A 98 -0.63 28.12 -29.10
CA ARG A 98 -1.15 28.87 -30.25
C ARG A 98 -2.67 29.00 -30.16
N GLU A 99 -3.21 29.99 -30.84
CA GLU A 99 -4.66 30.21 -30.96
C GLU A 99 -5.40 28.96 -31.48
N SER A 100 -4.82 28.26 -32.47
CA SER A 100 -5.38 27.02 -33.02
C SER A 100 -5.41 25.84 -32.05
N GLN A 101 -4.73 25.93 -30.91
CA GLN A 101 -4.67 24.89 -29.89
C GLN A 101 -5.63 25.15 -28.72
N ILE A 102 -6.37 26.27 -28.75
CA ILE A 102 -7.34 26.60 -27.74
C ILE A 102 -8.47 25.57 -27.79
N LYS A 103 -8.75 25.03 -26.62
CA LYS A 103 -9.85 24.12 -26.32
C LYS A 103 -10.15 24.23 -24.84
N GLU A 104 -11.22 23.60 -24.37
CA GLU A 104 -11.37 23.35 -22.94
C GLU A 104 -10.22 22.44 -22.47
N MET A 105 -9.40 22.96 -21.55
CA MET A 105 -8.23 22.27 -21.02
C MET A 105 -8.45 21.97 -19.56
N ASN A 106 -8.40 20.68 -19.19
CA ASN A 106 -8.60 20.25 -17.81
C ASN A 106 -7.27 19.97 -17.13
N HIS A 107 -7.23 20.17 -15.82
CA HIS A 107 -6.11 19.85 -14.97
C HIS A 107 -5.83 18.34 -15.01
N SER A 108 -4.74 17.97 -15.68
CA SER A 108 -4.39 16.57 -15.96
C SER A 108 -2.90 16.40 -16.11
N GLY A 109 -2.38 15.18 -15.99
CA GLY A 109 -0.95 14.90 -16.23
C GLY A 109 -0.47 15.30 -17.62
N MET A 110 -1.32 15.26 -18.65
CA MET A 110 -0.98 15.68 -20.01
C MET A 110 -0.78 17.19 -20.11
N GLU A 111 -1.69 17.97 -19.52
CA GLU A 111 -1.67 19.43 -19.59
C GLU A 111 -0.70 20.04 -18.57
N CYS A 112 -0.63 19.45 -17.38
CA CYS A 112 0.02 19.98 -16.20
C CYS A 112 1.32 19.26 -15.78
N ARG A 113 1.68 18.14 -16.41
CA ARG A 113 2.94 17.38 -16.19
C ARG A 113 3.31 17.23 -14.70
N ASP A 114 4.53 17.61 -14.33
CA ASP A 114 5.09 17.41 -12.99
C ASP A 114 4.32 18.19 -11.92
N GLU A 115 3.78 19.38 -12.21
CA GLU A 115 2.96 20.13 -11.25
C GLU A 115 1.67 19.38 -10.90
N TYR A 116 1.10 18.63 -11.85
CA TYR A 116 -0.02 17.73 -11.56
C TYR A 116 0.44 16.55 -10.71
N TYR A 117 1.50 15.85 -11.09
CA TYR A 117 1.95 14.67 -10.34
C TYR A 117 2.47 15.00 -8.94
N ASN A 118 3.12 16.14 -8.77
CA ASN A 118 3.63 16.61 -7.47
C ASN A 118 2.49 16.98 -6.52
N SER A 119 1.31 17.33 -7.01
CA SER A 119 0.14 17.60 -6.16
C SER A 119 -0.29 16.39 -5.33
N PHE A 120 0.07 15.17 -5.74
CA PHE A 120 -0.24 13.92 -5.04
C PHE A 120 0.74 13.58 -3.91
N ILE A 121 1.90 14.23 -3.86
CA ILE A 121 2.91 13.96 -2.82
C ILE A 121 2.32 14.29 -1.44
N ASN A 122 2.58 13.42 -0.46
CA ASN A 122 2.00 13.42 0.89
C ASN A 122 0.50 13.10 1.00
N GLN A 123 -0.23 12.92 -0.10
CA GLN A 123 -1.61 12.44 -0.02
C GLN A 123 -1.66 10.99 0.47
N MET A 124 -2.74 10.67 1.17
CA MET A 124 -3.00 9.35 1.75
C MET A 124 -4.13 8.65 0.98
N TYR A 125 -3.94 7.37 0.72
CA TYR A 125 -4.91 6.49 0.08
C TYR A 125 -5.01 5.22 0.94
N GLY A 126 -6.04 5.14 1.77
CA GLY A 126 -6.13 4.09 2.81
C GLY A 126 -4.94 4.12 3.76
N ASP A 127 -4.28 2.97 3.94
CA ASP A 127 -3.11 2.77 4.78
C ASP A 127 -1.78 3.11 4.07
N VAL A 128 -1.80 3.83 2.95
CA VAL A 128 -0.61 4.14 2.15
C VAL A 128 -0.48 5.65 1.93
N LYS A 129 0.74 6.17 2.04
CA LYS A 129 1.10 7.56 1.76
C LYS A 129 2.04 7.66 0.56
N ILE A 130 1.80 8.62 -0.32
CA ILE A 130 2.70 8.93 -1.42
C ILE A 130 3.89 9.73 -0.88
N ILE A 131 5.11 9.23 -1.10
CA ILE A 131 6.35 9.85 -0.62
C ILE A 131 7.01 10.67 -1.72
N LYS A 132 7.08 10.13 -2.94
CA LYS A 132 7.82 10.76 -4.03
C LYS A 132 7.25 10.39 -5.40
N HIS A 133 7.30 11.34 -6.33
CA HIS A 133 7.08 11.11 -7.75
C HIS A 133 8.37 10.60 -8.42
N LEU A 134 8.28 9.47 -9.12
CA LEU A 134 9.42 8.81 -9.78
C LEU A 134 9.46 9.04 -11.29
N GLY A 135 8.46 9.72 -11.87
CA GLY A 135 8.33 9.86 -13.30
C GLY A 135 7.93 8.57 -14.01
N ILE A 136 8.23 8.50 -15.30
CA ILE A 136 7.97 7.33 -16.15
C ILE A 136 9.18 6.40 -16.06
N ILE A 137 9.02 5.27 -15.36
CA ILE A 137 10.11 4.30 -15.16
C ILE A 137 10.01 3.07 -16.06
N ASN A 138 8.84 2.82 -16.66
CA ASN A 138 8.57 1.66 -17.50
C ASN A 138 8.13 2.11 -18.91
N LYS A 139 8.18 1.19 -19.89
CA LYS A 139 7.72 1.43 -21.27
C LYS A 139 6.22 1.72 -21.41
N THR A 140 5.47 1.72 -20.31
CA THR A 140 4.01 1.82 -20.27
C THR A 140 3.48 3.26 -20.23
N ASN A 141 4.33 4.28 -20.36
CA ASN A 141 4.00 5.72 -20.30
C ASN A 141 3.27 6.18 -19.02
N TYR A 142 3.14 5.33 -18.01
CA TYR A 142 2.54 5.70 -16.73
C TYR A 142 3.57 6.37 -15.82
N SER A 143 3.09 7.36 -15.08
CA SER A 143 3.80 7.98 -13.97
C SER A 143 3.76 7.08 -12.74
N TYR A 144 4.92 6.81 -12.16
CA TYR A 144 5.09 6.00 -10.96
C TYR A 144 5.44 6.85 -9.75
N PHE A 145 5.08 6.32 -8.60
CA PHE A 145 5.29 6.93 -7.30
C PHE A 145 5.91 5.92 -6.35
N GLU A 146 6.76 6.42 -5.47
CA GLU A 146 7.17 5.72 -4.27
C GLU A 146 6.13 5.99 -3.18
N VAL A 147 5.67 4.91 -2.58
CA VAL A 147 4.67 4.94 -1.51
C VAL A 147 5.17 4.18 -0.29
N GLU A 148 4.68 4.56 0.88
CA GLU A 148 4.96 3.92 2.16
C GLU A 148 3.65 3.49 2.83
N CYS A 149 3.61 2.26 3.35
CA CYS A 149 2.50 1.83 4.19
C CYS A 149 2.63 2.41 5.61
N LEU A 150 1.54 3.00 6.11
CA LEU A 150 1.46 3.64 7.42
C LEU A 150 1.42 2.67 8.60
N LYS A 151 1.22 1.37 8.36
CA LYS A 151 1.18 0.32 9.40
C LYS A 151 2.50 -0.41 9.56
N CYS A 152 3.14 -0.77 8.45
CA CYS A 152 4.36 -1.58 8.45
C CYS A 152 5.59 -0.88 7.85
N HIS A 153 5.47 0.37 7.39
CA HIS A 153 6.55 1.17 6.78
C HIS A 153 7.20 0.54 5.54
N ARG A 154 6.55 -0.47 4.95
CA ARG A 154 7.01 -1.08 3.70
C ARG A 154 6.86 -0.08 2.55
N HIS A 155 7.88 0.01 1.73
CA HIS A 155 7.91 0.86 0.55
C HIS A 155 7.56 0.08 -0.72
N ALA A 156 6.87 0.73 -1.66
CA ALA A 156 6.56 0.16 -2.98
C ALA A 156 6.60 1.21 -4.08
N LYS A 157 6.80 0.75 -5.32
CA LYS A 157 6.70 1.57 -6.53
C LYS A 157 5.40 1.24 -7.25
N LEU A 158 4.48 2.19 -7.32
CA LEU A 158 3.15 1.98 -7.88
C LEU A 158 2.81 3.06 -8.91
N SER A 159 1.99 2.70 -9.89
CA SER A 159 1.42 3.69 -10.81
C SER A 159 0.34 4.52 -10.11
N LEU A 160 0.10 5.76 -10.56
CA LEU A 160 -0.98 6.60 -10.02
C LEU A 160 -2.35 5.91 -10.09
N SER A 161 -2.64 5.23 -11.20
CA SER A 161 -3.89 4.47 -11.38
C SER A 161 -4.03 3.36 -10.34
N SER A 162 -2.95 2.62 -10.07
CA SER A 162 -2.95 1.59 -9.03
C SER A 162 -3.19 2.18 -7.64
N ILE A 163 -2.67 3.38 -7.36
CA ILE A 163 -2.86 4.06 -6.07
C ILE A 163 -4.32 4.51 -5.90
N ILE A 164 -4.88 5.21 -6.90
CA ILE A 164 -6.20 5.84 -6.81
C ILE A 164 -7.33 4.79 -6.90
N ASN A 165 -7.20 3.80 -7.78
CA ASN A 165 -8.30 2.86 -8.08
C ASN A 165 -8.33 1.62 -7.19
N THR A 166 -7.40 1.50 -6.24
CA THR A 166 -7.29 0.34 -5.36
C THR A 166 -7.52 0.77 -3.91
N PRO A 167 -8.39 0.09 -3.15
CA PRO A 167 -8.51 0.33 -1.71
C PRO A 167 -7.25 -0.20 -1.01
N TRP A 168 -6.27 0.67 -0.79
CA TRP A 168 -4.99 0.33 -0.16
C TRP A 168 -5.16 0.10 1.34
N THR A 169 -5.52 -1.12 1.73
CA THR A 169 -5.45 -1.58 3.11
C THR A 169 -4.11 -2.27 3.37
N HIS A 170 -3.68 -2.33 4.63
CA HIS A 170 -2.43 -2.99 5.03
C HIS A 170 -2.32 -4.45 4.56
N ASP A 171 -3.44 -5.18 4.46
CA ASP A 171 -3.46 -6.54 3.89
C ASP A 171 -2.87 -6.61 2.47
N LYS A 172 -3.01 -5.56 1.66
CA LYS A 172 -2.40 -5.51 0.31
C LYS A 172 -0.88 -5.46 0.34
N CYS A 173 -0.25 -5.11 1.46
CA CYS A 173 1.19 -5.25 1.59
C CYS A 173 1.65 -6.70 1.46
N TRP A 174 0.76 -7.68 1.66
CA TRP A 174 1.03 -9.06 1.30
C TRP A 174 1.43 -9.18 -0.17
N GLN A 175 0.84 -8.44 -1.10
CA GLN A 175 1.18 -8.52 -2.53
C GLN A 175 2.62 -8.05 -2.82
N LEU A 176 3.20 -7.27 -1.92
CA LEU A 176 4.54 -6.72 -2.05
C LEU A 176 5.64 -7.66 -1.54
N VAL A 177 5.29 -8.67 -0.73
CA VAL A 177 6.28 -9.61 -0.19
C VAL A 177 6.67 -10.67 -1.22
N LYS A 178 7.89 -11.18 -1.11
CA LYS A 178 8.40 -12.28 -1.95
C LYS A 178 7.57 -13.56 -1.74
N LYS A 179 6.93 -14.06 -2.81
CA LYS A 179 6.02 -15.23 -2.79
C LYS A 179 6.73 -16.57 -2.93
N ASP A 180 7.68 -16.83 -2.04
CA ASP A 180 8.36 -18.13 -1.99
C ASP A 180 7.57 -19.21 -1.23
N LYS A 181 8.19 -20.39 -1.09
CA LYS A 181 7.57 -21.54 -0.41
C LYS A 181 7.27 -21.28 1.08
N TYR A 182 8.04 -20.41 1.75
CA TYR A 182 7.85 -20.09 3.17
C TYR A 182 6.71 -19.09 3.33
N ALA A 183 6.67 -18.05 2.49
CA ALA A 183 5.56 -17.10 2.44
C ALA A 183 4.20 -17.82 2.22
N LYS A 184 4.14 -18.72 1.23
CA LYS A 184 2.93 -19.53 0.97
C LYS A 184 2.57 -20.44 2.15
N ALA A 185 3.56 -20.95 2.88
CA ALA A 185 3.31 -21.76 4.07
C ALA A 185 2.73 -20.92 5.22
N ILE A 186 3.20 -19.67 5.41
CA ILE A 186 2.67 -18.73 6.40
C ILE A 186 1.21 -18.40 6.07
N GLU A 187 0.93 -18.00 4.84
CA GLU A 187 -0.44 -17.68 4.37
C GLU A 187 -1.42 -18.82 4.63
N ARG A 188 -1.09 -20.04 4.18
CA ARG A 188 -1.95 -21.20 4.41
C ARG A 188 -2.19 -21.46 5.90
N ARG A 189 -1.16 -21.29 6.73
CA ARG A 189 -1.26 -21.52 8.19
C ARG A 189 -2.03 -20.42 8.88
N PHE A 190 -1.89 -19.17 8.46
CA PHE A 190 -2.70 -18.04 8.92
C PHE A 190 -4.18 -18.33 8.71
N TYR A 191 -4.59 -18.67 7.49
CA TYR A 191 -6.00 -18.98 7.21
C TYR A 191 -6.47 -20.21 7.97
N ASN A 192 -5.64 -21.23 8.14
CA ASN A 192 -5.98 -22.36 8.99
C ASN A 192 -6.18 -21.95 10.46
N MET A 193 -5.32 -21.09 11.03
CA MET A 193 -5.50 -20.56 12.39
C MET A 193 -6.80 -19.78 12.50
N LYS A 194 -7.07 -18.88 11.54
CA LYS A 194 -8.28 -18.06 11.47
C LYS A 194 -9.54 -18.94 11.45
N GLN A 195 -9.57 -19.93 10.56
CA GLN A 195 -10.67 -20.89 10.44
C GLN A 195 -10.93 -21.66 11.75
N ARG A 196 -9.90 -22.07 12.48
CA ARG A 196 -10.08 -22.77 13.77
C ARG A 196 -10.65 -21.85 14.87
N CYS A 197 -10.31 -20.57 14.82
CA CYS A 197 -10.73 -19.59 15.83
C CYS A 197 -12.12 -19.00 15.57
N GLU A 198 -12.48 -18.75 14.31
CA GLU A 198 -13.63 -17.90 13.96
C GLU A 198 -14.76 -18.66 13.26
N ASN A 199 -14.49 -19.81 12.64
CA ASN A 199 -15.51 -20.56 11.91
C ASN A 199 -16.06 -21.69 12.77
N GLU A 200 -17.31 -21.56 13.22
CA GLU A 200 -17.98 -22.56 14.06
C GLU A 200 -18.15 -23.93 13.38
N ASN A 201 -18.18 -23.94 12.04
CA ASN A 201 -18.26 -25.17 11.24
C ASN A 201 -16.90 -25.88 11.10
N ASN A 202 -15.79 -25.27 11.55
CA ASN A 202 -14.50 -25.93 11.52
C ASN A 202 -14.48 -27.09 12.52
N THR A 203 -14.00 -28.26 12.10
CA THR A 203 -13.93 -29.46 12.96
C THR A 203 -13.12 -29.25 14.24
N ASN A 204 -12.19 -28.29 14.23
CA ASN A 204 -11.40 -27.95 15.40
C ASN A 204 -11.95 -26.77 16.22
N TYR A 205 -13.05 -26.12 15.83
CA TYR A 205 -13.57 -24.93 16.52
C TYR A 205 -13.77 -25.15 18.03
N ASN A 206 -14.27 -26.32 18.42
CA ASN A 206 -14.43 -26.73 19.81
C ASN A 206 -13.13 -26.68 20.64
N HIS A 207 -11.96 -26.81 20.00
CA HIS A 207 -10.65 -26.78 20.64
C HIS A 207 -9.99 -25.40 20.66
N TYR A 208 -10.54 -24.44 19.91
CA TYR A 208 -9.99 -23.09 19.76
C TYR A 208 -11.09 -22.04 19.99
N GLY A 209 -11.90 -21.72 18.98
CA GLY A 209 -12.90 -20.65 19.06
C GLY A 209 -13.90 -20.80 20.22
N LYS A 210 -14.45 -22.01 20.44
CA LYS A 210 -15.36 -22.28 21.58
C LYS A 210 -14.70 -22.06 22.96
N ARG A 211 -13.37 -22.10 23.01
CA ARG A 211 -12.57 -21.84 24.21
C ARG A 211 -12.12 -20.38 24.30
N ASN A 212 -12.66 -19.51 23.47
CA ASN A 212 -12.30 -18.09 23.35
C ASN A 212 -10.85 -17.84 22.91
N VAL A 213 -10.21 -18.80 22.23
CA VAL A 213 -8.90 -18.58 21.61
C VAL A 213 -9.08 -17.72 20.36
N LYS A 214 -8.37 -16.60 20.29
CA LYS A 214 -8.43 -15.65 19.18
C LYS A 214 -7.15 -15.64 18.35
N LEU A 215 -7.28 -15.26 17.09
CA LEU A 215 -6.15 -14.85 16.26
C LEU A 215 -5.95 -13.33 16.43
N ARG A 216 -4.78 -12.92 16.92
CA ARG A 216 -4.47 -11.50 17.17
C ARG A 216 -3.78 -10.81 15.99
N TYR A 217 -3.58 -11.53 14.90
CA TYR A 217 -3.09 -10.99 13.63
C TYR A 217 -4.27 -10.63 12.75
N GLU A 218 -4.34 -9.38 12.32
CA GLU A 218 -5.42 -8.89 11.45
C GLU A 218 -5.24 -9.39 10.01
N CYS A 219 -4.00 -9.39 9.53
CA CYS A 219 -3.67 -9.79 8.16
C CYS A 219 -2.43 -10.70 8.09
N VAL A 220 -2.27 -11.39 6.94
CA VAL A 220 -1.20 -12.38 6.74
C VAL A 220 0.18 -11.73 6.81
N VAL A 221 0.31 -10.48 6.37
CA VAL A 221 1.60 -9.78 6.30
C VAL A 221 2.17 -9.49 7.69
N ASP A 222 1.34 -9.30 8.72
CA ASP A 222 1.81 -9.13 10.10
C ASP A 222 2.48 -10.42 10.61
N LEU A 223 1.82 -11.57 10.40
CA LEU A 223 2.38 -12.87 10.77
C LEU A 223 3.67 -13.17 9.99
N TYR A 224 3.73 -12.74 8.73
CA TYR A 224 4.92 -12.85 7.90
C TYR A 224 6.07 -12.03 8.46
N ASP A 225 5.84 -10.77 8.78
CA ASP A 225 6.87 -9.86 9.29
C ASP A 225 7.43 -10.35 10.65
N ASP A 226 6.57 -10.94 11.49
CA ASP A 226 7.00 -11.50 12.78
C ASP A 226 7.78 -12.82 12.67
N PHE A 227 7.40 -13.73 11.75
CA PHE A 227 7.88 -15.13 11.81
C PHE A 227 8.58 -15.65 10.57
N TYR A 228 8.71 -14.89 9.48
CA TYR A 228 9.32 -15.40 8.25
C TYR A 228 10.74 -15.91 8.47
N ASN A 229 11.61 -15.13 9.11
CA ASN A 229 13.00 -15.51 9.34
C ASN A 229 13.12 -16.72 10.29
N GLU A 230 12.30 -16.76 11.36
CA GLU A 230 12.26 -17.89 12.29
C GLU A 230 11.81 -19.17 11.58
N LEU A 231 10.76 -19.09 10.76
CA LEU A 231 10.27 -20.23 10.00
C LEU A 231 11.34 -20.74 9.02
N VAL A 232 12.03 -19.85 8.30
CA VAL A 232 13.13 -20.23 7.39
C VAL A 232 14.23 -20.95 8.15
N CYS A 233 14.72 -20.36 9.25
CA CYS A 233 15.81 -20.92 10.06
C CYS A 233 15.44 -22.32 10.61
N PHE A 234 14.26 -22.46 11.21
CA PHE A 234 13.80 -23.73 11.75
C PHE A 234 13.57 -24.77 10.64
N SER A 235 12.99 -24.36 9.51
CA SER A 235 12.71 -25.24 8.37
C SER A 235 13.98 -25.76 7.70
N ASN A 236 15.08 -25.02 7.75
CA ASN A 236 16.35 -25.49 7.20
C ASN A 236 16.94 -26.65 8.03
N LYS A 237 16.59 -26.76 9.32
CA LYS A 237 17.03 -27.83 10.21
C LYS A 237 16.07 -29.02 10.24
N HIS A 238 14.77 -28.74 10.22
CA HIS A 238 13.73 -29.75 10.48
C HIS A 238 12.84 -30.07 9.26
N GLY A 239 12.99 -29.31 8.17
CA GLY A 239 12.13 -29.39 6.99
C GLY A 239 10.83 -28.58 7.16
N LEU A 240 10.43 -27.88 6.11
CA LEU A 240 9.25 -26.99 6.13
C LEU A 240 7.94 -27.71 6.51
N ARG A 241 7.79 -28.98 6.11
CA ARG A 241 6.62 -29.81 6.45
C ARG A 241 6.51 -30.09 7.95
N ASN A 242 7.65 -30.17 8.64
CA ASN A 242 7.76 -30.42 10.07
C ASN A 242 8.02 -29.13 10.87
N SER A 243 7.77 -27.97 10.28
CA SER A 243 7.92 -26.68 10.96
C SER A 243 6.54 -26.05 11.01
N THR A 244 5.87 -25.98 12.16
CA THR A 244 4.49 -25.48 12.30
C THR A 244 4.43 -24.33 13.30
N PHE A 245 3.34 -23.56 13.27
CA PHE A 245 3.05 -22.58 14.33
C PHE A 245 2.38 -23.29 15.49
N ASP A 246 3.05 -23.28 16.65
CA ASP A 246 2.56 -23.83 17.91
C ASP A 246 2.34 -22.69 18.93
N ARG A 247 1.34 -22.84 19.81
CA ARG A 247 1.09 -21.86 20.86
C ARG A 247 1.84 -22.24 22.13
N ILE A 248 2.72 -21.40 22.65
CA ILE A 248 3.52 -21.72 23.84
C ILE A 248 2.62 -22.09 25.02
N ASN A 249 1.62 -21.25 25.30
CA ASN A 249 0.49 -21.55 26.15
C ASN A 249 -0.72 -22.01 25.30
N VAL A 250 -1.08 -23.29 25.41
CA VAL A 250 -2.20 -23.92 24.70
C VAL A 250 -3.58 -23.30 24.98
N ASP A 251 -3.71 -22.58 26.10
CA ASP A 251 -4.93 -21.88 26.49
C ASP A 251 -4.93 -20.41 26.02
N GLY A 252 -3.79 -19.90 25.58
CA GLY A 252 -3.67 -18.52 25.09
C GLY A 252 -4.01 -18.34 23.61
N ASP A 253 -4.07 -17.08 23.20
CA ASP A 253 -4.37 -16.66 21.83
C ASP A 253 -3.19 -16.89 20.87
N TYR A 254 -3.46 -16.84 19.56
CA TYR A 254 -2.40 -16.71 18.56
C TYR A 254 -1.94 -15.26 18.49
N CYS A 255 -0.95 -14.90 19.30
CA CYS A 255 -0.24 -13.62 19.28
C CYS A 255 1.27 -13.85 19.22
N LYS A 256 2.05 -12.80 18.94
CA LYS A 256 3.52 -12.85 18.86
C LYS A 256 4.17 -13.53 20.06
N ASP A 257 3.78 -13.11 21.27
CA ASP A 257 4.38 -13.61 22.52
C ASP A 257 3.96 -15.04 22.87
N ASN A 258 2.86 -15.54 22.28
CA ASN A 258 2.35 -16.87 22.53
C ASN A 258 2.52 -17.82 21.35
N LEU A 259 3.24 -17.43 20.30
CA LEU A 259 3.54 -18.27 19.14
C LEU A 259 5.02 -18.64 19.10
N ARG A 260 5.30 -19.86 18.64
CA ARG A 260 6.65 -20.33 18.31
C ARG A 260 6.61 -21.17 17.04
N ILE A 261 7.72 -21.26 16.32
CA ILE A 261 7.90 -22.29 15.31
C ILE A 261 8.37 -23.59 16.00
N ALA A 262 7.63 -24.67 15.81
CA ALA A 262 7.90 -25.95 16.45
C ALA A 262 7.72 -27.12 15.48
N ASN A 263 8.17 -28.31 15.88
CA ASN A 263 7.90 -29.53 15.13
C ASN A 263 6.62 -30.22 15.61
N GLN A 264 6.18 -31.24 14.86
CA GLN A 264 4.93 -31.94 15.18
C GLN A 264 4.98 -32.67 16.55
N ASN A 265 6.15 -33.14 16.98
CA ASN A 265 6.31 -33.81 18.27
C ASN A 265 6.15 -32.82 19.44
N THR A 266 6.75 -31.64 19.31
CA THR A 266 6.58 -30.54 20.27
C THR A 266 5.10 -30.11 20.35
N GLN A 267 4.46 -29.87 19.21
CA GLN A 267 3.05 -29.45 19.15
C GLN A 267 2.10 -30.52 19.72
N SER A 268 2.34 -31.80 19.43
CA SER A 268 1.49 -32.90 19.93
C SER A 268 1.67 -33.19 21.41
N THR A 269 2.81 -32.81 21.99
CA THR A 269 3.02 -32.86 23.45
C THR A 269 2.26 -31.73 24.14
N ASN A 270 2.22 -30.55 23.50
CA ASN A 270 1.59 -29.34 24.03
C ASN A 270 0.06 -29.36 23.89
N THR A 271 -0.60 -30.05 24.82
CA THR A 271 -2.06 -30.21 24.83
C THR A 271 -2.66 -29.77 26.15
N THR A 272 -3.97 -29.53 26.17
CA THR A 272 -4.70 -29.18 27.41
C THR A 272 -4.64 -30.25 28.49
N ARG A 273 -4.30 -31.50 28.11
CA ARG A 273 -4.17 -32.66 29.00
C ARG A 273 -2.72 -32.97 29.37
N MET A 274 -1.77 -32.16 28.91
CA MET A 274 -0.35 -32.35 29.20
C MET A 274 -0.12 -32.35 30.71
N LYS A 275 0.71 -33.28 31.16
CA LYS A 275 1.14 -33.41 32.55
C LYS A 275 2.65 -33.42 32.60
N TYR A 276 3.21 -32.94 33.69
CA TYR A 276 4.60 -33.15 34.03
C TYR A 276 4.70 -34.41 34.89
N PHE A 277 5.77 -35.16 34.72
CA PHE A 277 6.06 -36.32 35.56
C PHE A 277 7.53 -36.33 35.95
N ILE A 278 7.80 -36.92 37.10
CA ILE A 278 9.17 -37.20 37.55
C ILE A 278 9.38 -38.70 37.50
N ALA A 279 10.42 -39.10 36.76
CA ALA A 279 10.88 -40.48 36.67
C ALA A 279 12.20 -40.64 37.43
N GLU A 280 12.33 -41.73 38.18
CA GLU A 280 13.49 -42.03 39.02
C GLU A 280 14.08 -43.41 38.64
N LYS A 281 15.42 -43.48 38.57
CA LYS A 281 16.19 -44.72 38.44
C LYS A 281 17.55 -44.55 39.14
N GLY A 282 17.74 -45.24 40.27
CA GLY A 282 18.89 -45.01 41.13
C GLY A 282 18.93 -43.56 41.62
N ASN A 283 20.06 -42.88 41.45
CA ASN A 283 20.25 -41.48 41.86
C ASN A 283 19.81 -40.45 40.81
N ILE A 284 19.24 -40.89 39.67
CA ILE A 284 18.83 -39.99 38.58
C ILE A 284 17.34 -39.70 38.71
N ARG A 285 16.99 -38.41 38.71
CA ARG A 285 15.61 -37.91 38.69
C ARG A 285 15.39 -36.97 37.51
N VAL A 286 14.44 -37.33 36.66
CA VAL A 286 14.17 -36.59 35.42
C VAL A 286 12.77 -36.01 35.49
N LEU A 287 12.65 -34.70 35.32
CA LEU A 287 11.37 -34.02 35.11
C LEU A 287 11.10 -33.95 33.60
N SER A 288 9.98 -34.48 33.16
CA SER A 288 9.59 -34.45 31.75
C SER A 288 8.10 -34.21 31.53
N ASN A 289 7.73 -33.65 30.38
CA ASN A 289 6.36 -33.53 29.89
C ASN A 289 6.05 -34.45 28.69
N SER A 290 7.04 -35.21 28.21
CA SER A 290 6.91 -36.05 27.01
C SER A 290 7.44 -37.45 27.24
N ALA A 291 6.54 -38.43 27.28
CA ALA A 291 6.90 -39.84 27.40
C ALA A 291 7.75 -40.33 26.21
N MET A 292 7.53 -39.78 25.02
CA MET A 292 8.28 -40.13 23.81
C MET A 292 9.70 -39.58 23.86
N GLU A 293 9.87 -38.32 24.23
CA GLU A 293 11.20 -37.71 24.33
C GLU A 293 12.01 -38.34 25.47
N PHE A 294 11.37 -38.59 26.61
CA PHE A 294 11.95 -39.37 27.69
C PHE A 294 12.40 -40.75 27.20
N GLY A 295 11.55 -41.45 26.46
CA GLY A 295 11.87 -42.74 25.88
C GLY A 295 13.08 -42.68 24.94
N ARG A 296 13.16 -41.65 24.09
CA ARG A 296 14.28 -41.45 23.17
C ARG A 296 15.60 -41.19 23.90
N GLN A 297 15.59 -40.33 24.92
CA GLN A 297 16.81 -39.96 25.64
C GLN A 297 17.36 -41.11 26.49
N PHE A 298 16.47 -41.89 27.12
CA PHE A 298 16.88 -42.95 28.05
C PHE A 298 16.74 -44.36 27.48
N ASN A 299 16.55 -44.47 26.16
CA ASN A 299 16.34 -45.73 25.43
C ASN A 299 15.26 -46.62 26.08
N VAL A 300 14.10 -46.02 26.36
CA VAL A 300 12.90 -46.69 26.90
C VAL A 300 11.77 -46.56 25.91
N ASN A 301 10.93 -47.60 25.79
CA ASN A 301 9.72 -47.50 24.98
C ASN A 301 8.76 -46.45 25.57
N GLY A 302 8.50 -45.35 24.84
CA GLY A 302 7.62 -44.27 25.29
C GLY A 302 6.19 -44.71 25.64
N ARG A 303 5.68 -45.80 25.03
CA ARG A 303 4.39 -46.40 25.41
C ARG A 303 4.44 -47.03 26.80
N SER A 304 5.56 -47.64 27.16
CA SER A 304 5.80 -48.20 28.50
C SER A 304 5.84 -47.08 29.55
N VAL A 305 6.51 -45.97 29.23
CA VAL A 305 6.51 -44.76 30.07
C VAL A 305 5.09 -44.23 30.26
N GLY A 306 4.32 -44.11 29.16
CA GLY A 306 2.92 -43.71 29.21
C GLY A 306 2.02 -44.66 30.02
N ASN A 307 2.29 -45.97 30.02
CA ASN A 307 1.61 -46.94 30.89
C ASN A 307 1.91 -46.67 32.36
N CYS A 308 3.15 -46.33 32.70
CA CYS A 308 3.54 -46.00 34.07
C CYS A 308 2.91 -44.69 34.55
N ILE A 309 2.87 -43.66 33.70
CA ILE A 309 2.20 -42.38 34.01
C ILE A 309 0.71 -42.60 34.28
N ARG A 310 0.07 -43.55 33.57
CA ARG A 310 -1.33 -43.93 33.80
C ARG A 310 -1.56 -44.94 34.93
N GLY A 311 -0.50 -45.33 35.65
CA GLY A 311 -0.59 -46.34 36.72
C GLY A 311 -0.86 -47.78 36.24
N LYS A 312 -0.81 -48.06 34.93
CA LYS A 312 -1.01 -49.42 34.38
C LYS A 312 0.22 -50.32 34.53
N SER A 313 1.37 -49.75 34.86
CA SER A 313 2.62 -50.48 35.08
C SER A 313 3.41 -49.80 36.19
N LYS A 314 4.07 -50.58 37.06
CA LYS A 314 4.84 -50.03 38.19
C LYS A 314 6.17 -49.41 37.73
N THR A 315 6.77 -49.95 36.67
CA THR A 315 8.08 -49.56 36.16
C THR A 315 8.16 -49.66 34.63
N CYS A 316 9.02 -48.86 34.02
CA CYS A 316 9.37 -48.93 32.60
C CYS A 316 10.90 -49.01 32.45
N ASN A 317 11.43 -50.22 32.18
CA ASN A 317 12.88 -50.45 32.05
C ASN A 317 13.71 -49.96 33.26
N GLY A 318 13.22 -50.25 34.47
CA GLY A 318 13.82 -49.82 35.74
C GLY A 318 13.52 -48.37 36.15
N TRP A 319 12.82 -47.59 35.32
CA TRP A 319 12.34 -46.27 35.71
C TRP A 319 10.99 -46.35 36.41
N ARG A 320 10.85 -45.60 37.51
CA ARG A 320 9.61 -45.49 38.28
C ARG A 320 9.10 -44.06 38.20
N ILE A 321 7.81 -43.89 37.88
CA ILE A 321 7.15 -42.59 37.97
C ILE A 321 6.82 -42.33 39.43
N ILE A 322 7.43 -41.29 40.01
CA ILE A 322 7.29 -40.98 41.43
C ILE A 322 6.25 -39.89 41.71
N LYS A 323 6.15 -38.90 40.83
CA LYS A 323 5.18 -37.80 40.95
C LYS A 323 4.67 -37.37 39.58
N ILE A 324 3.44 -36.90 39.56
CA ILE A 324 2.77 -36.35 38.37
C ILE A 324 2.14 -35.02 38.79
N TYR A 325 2.32 -34.01 37.96
CA TYR A 325 1.81 -32.67 38.18
C TYR A 325 1.01 -32.21 36.96
N ASP A 326 -0.02 -31.40 37.20
CA ASP A 326 -0.73 -30.73 36.13
C ASP A 326 0.07 -29.55 35.56
N LYS A 327 -0.38 -28.96 34.46
CA LYS A 327 0.38 -27.95 33.71
C LYS A 327 0.61 -26.61 34.43
N ASN A 328 -0.22 -26.26 35.41
CA ASN A 328 -0.19 -24.96 36.09
C ASN A 328 0.79 -24.94 37.27
N ILE A 329 2.05 -25.31 37.02
CA ILE A 329 3.07 -25.44 38.06
C ILE A 329 4.31 -24.59 37.76
N LYS A 330 4.95 -24.10 38.83
CA LYS A 330 6.25 -23.43 38.72
C LYS A 330 7.35 -24.50 38.63
N ILE A 331 7.78 -24.79 37.41
CA ILE A 331 8.77 -25.84 37.12
C ILE A 331 10.04 -25.69 37.97
N ASP A 332 10.55 -24.48 38.13
CA ASP A 332 11.82 -24.26 38.85
C ASP A 332 11.70 -24.54 40.35
N ASN A 333 10.50 -24.39 40.93
CA ASN A 333 10.25 -24.80 42.32
C ASN A 333 10.29 -26.32 42.44
N ILE A 334 9.71 -27.05 41.49
CA ILE A 334 9.70 -28.51 41.47
C ILE A 334 11.10 -29.07 41.29
N VAL A 335 11.89 -28.47 40.40
CA VAL A 335 13.28 -28.90 40.16
C VAL A 335 14.08 -28.87 41.46
N LYS A 336 13.94 -27.79 42.24
CA LYS A 336 14.60 -27.64 43.55
C LYS A 336 14.02 -28.60 44.60
N GLN A 337 12.70 -28.61 44.77
CA GLN A 337 12.03 -29.39 45.81
C GLN A 337 12.25 -30.91 45.64
N GLU A 338 12.23 -31.39 44.41
CA GLU A 338 12.27 -32.82 44.11
C GLU A 338 13.68 -33.34 43.80
N SER A 339 14.69 -32.46 43.94
CA SER A 339 16.10 -32.77 43.62
C SER A 339 16.25 -33.35 42.21
N VAL A 340 15.64 -32.68 41.22
CA VAL A 340 15.67 -33.11 39.82
C VAL A 340 17.08 -32.93 39.26
N THR A 341 17.66 -34.02 38.75
CA THR A 341 19.00 -34.03 38.14
C THR A 341 18.97 -33.67 36.65
N THR A 342 17.83 -33.89 35.97
CA THR A 342 17.69 -33.63 34.53
C THR A 342 16.32 -33.04 34.20
N LYS A 343 16.29 -31.94 33.46
CA LYS A 343 15.06 -31.29 32.96
C LYS A 343 14.91 -31.59 31.46
N LEU A 344 13.84 -32.31 31.10
CA LEU A 344 13.53 -32.73 29.73
C LEU A 344 12.12 -32.28 29.33
N ILE A 345 11.98 -30.98 29.05
CA ILE A 345 10.69 -30.36 28.72
C ILE A 345 10.75 -29.89 27.26
N VAL A 346 9.71 -30.24 26.50
CA VAL A 346 9.58 -29.95 25.06
C VAL A 346 8.46 -28.95 24.82
#